data_AF-A0A382KNA0-F1
#
_entry.id   AF-A0A382KNA0-F1
#
_cell.length_a   1.000
_cell.length_b   1.000
_cell.length_c   1.000
_cell.angle_alpha   90.00
_cell.angle_beta   90.00
_cell.angle_gamma   90.00
#
_symmetry.space_group_name_H-M   'P 1'
#
loop_
_entity.id
_entity.type
_entity.pdbx_description
1 polymer ?
#
loop_
_entity_poly.entity_id
_entity_poly.type
_entity_poly.pdbx_seq_one_letter_code
_entity_poly.pdbx_strand_id
1 'polypeptide(L)' 'LQKYLDKRRPGQSKYTSQRKEADQVEILSGVFEGFTTGHPISLIIMNQDQRSKDYSEIRDVFRPGHADYTYWSKYGI' A
#
# COMPACT_ATOMS: atom_id res chain seq x y z
N LEU A 1 10.52 11.83 -5.18
CA LEU A 1 9.80 10.61 -4.77
C LEU A 1 8.30 10.86 -4.67
N GLN A 2 7.85 11.79 -3.82
CA GLN A 2 6.43 12.10 -3.61
C GLN A 2 5.61 12.31 -4.89
N LYS A 3 6.12 13.08 -5.87
CA LYS A 3 5.46 13.31 -7.18
C LYS A 3 5.02 12.03 -7.92
N TYR A 4 5.70 10.90 -7.70
CA TYR A 4 5.34 9.62 -8.31
C TYR A 4 4.27 8.89 -7.50
N LEU A 5 4.29 9.04 -6.18
CA LEU A 5 3.26 8.52 -5.29
C LEU A 5 1.95 9.27 -5.48
N ASP A 6 1.99 10.60 -5.66
CA ASP A 6 0.81 11.41 -5.95
C ASP A 6 0.09 10.97 -7.23
N LYS A 7 0.86 10.51 -8.24
CA LYS A 7 0.29 9.94 -9.48
C LYS A 7 -0.35 8.56 -9.28
N ARG A 8 0.17 7.77 -8.33
CA ARG A 8 -0.33 6.41 -8.01
C ARG A 8 -1.54 6.44 -7.09
N ARG A 9 -1.62 7.44 -6.22
CA ARG A 9 -2.61 7.56 -5.15
C ARG A 9 -4.05 7.34 -5.67
N PRO A 10 -4.90 6.59 -4.95
CA PRO A 10 -6.31 6.43 -5.29
C PRO A 10 -7.11 7.75 -5.15
N GLY A 11 -8.36 7.77 -5.62
CA GLY A 11 -9.24 8.94 -5.49
C GLY A 11 -8.97 10.06 -6.49
N GLN A 12 -8.14 9.82 -7.50
CA GLN A 12 -7.86 10.78 -8.59
C GLN A 12 -9.03 10.87 -9.59
N SER A 13 -9.96 9.93 -9.55
CA SER A 13 -11.15 9.90 -10.40
C SER A 13 -12.37 9.38 -9.63
N LYS A 14 -13.55 9.86 -10.01
CA LYS A 14 -14.85 9.42 -9.46
C LYS A 14 -15.12 7.91 -9.63
N TYR A 15 -14.37 7.24 -10.52
CA TYR A 15 -14.49 5.80 -10.76
C TYR A 15 -13.50 4.95 -9.95
N THR A 16 -12.60 5.58 -9.20
CA THR A 16 -11.61 4.89 -8.37
C THR A 16 -12.05 4.85 -6.90
N SER A 17 -11.36 4.08 -6.07
CA SER A 17 -11.62 4.04 -4.62
C SER A 17 -11.68 5.45 -4.04
N GLN A 18 -12.69 5.72 -3.21
CA GLN A 18 -12.89 7.02 -2.57
C GLN A 18 -11.95 7.27 -1.38
N ARG A 19 -11.05 6.33 -1.08
CA ARG A 19 -10.07 6.47 0.00
C ARG A 19 -9.17 7.67 -0.25
N LYS A 20 -8.97 8.49 0.79
CA LYS A 20 -8.10 9.67 0.76
C LYS A 20 -6.77 9.35 1.43
N GLU A 21 -6.00 8.43 0.84
CA GLU A 21 -4.66 8.09 1.33
C GLU A 21 -3.64 9.11 0.86
N ALA A 22 -2.99 9.88 1.72
CA ALA A 22 -2.02 10.87 1.25
C ALA A 22 -0.82 10.25 0.50
N ASP A 23 -0.55 8.95 0.69
CA ASP A 23 0.63 8.23 0.19
C ASP A 23 1.93 8.99 0.50
N GLN A 24 1.99 9.60 1.69
CA GLN A 24 3.15 10.35 2.12
C GLN A 24 4.28 9.38 2.44
N VAL A 25 5.42 9.54 1.77
CA VAL A 25 6.61 8.76 2.05
C VAL A 25 7.51 9.46 3.05
N GLU A 26 8.04 8.67 3.98
CA GLU A 26 9.08 9.05 4.91
C GLU A 26 10.31 8.17 4.68
N ILE A 27 11.50 8.78 4.68
CA ILE A 27 12.78 8.10 4.49
C ILE A 27 13.36 7.83 5.87
N LEU A 28 13.51 6.55 6.22
CA LEU A 28 13.98 6.13 7.54
C LEU A 28 15.50 5.91 7.59
N SER A 29 16.13 5.61 6.44
CA SER A 29 17.57 5.34 6.39
C SER A 29 18.16 5.58 5.00
N GLY A 30 19.50 5.57 4.92
CA GLY A 30 20.22 5.51 3.65
C GLY A 30 20.36 6.86 2.93
N VAL A 31 19.76 7.93 3.44
CA VAL A 31 19.88 9.30 2.90
C VAL A 31 20.38 10.25 3.98
N PHE A 32 21.37 11.06 3.65
CA PHE A 32 21.93 12.11 4.49
C PHE A 32 22.11 13.38 3.65
N GLU A 33 21.63 14.52 4.15
CA GLU A 33 21.68 15.83 3.44
C GLU A 33 21.14 15.79 1.99
N GLY A 34 20.15 14.93 1.73
CA GLY A 34 19.55 14.78 0.40
C GLY A 34 20.35 13.87 -0.55
N PHE A 35 21.46 13.29 -0.11
CA PHE A 35 22.28 12.36 -0.89
C PHE A 35 22.22 10.94 -0.34
N THR A 36 22.36 9.95 -1.24
CA THR A 36 22.42 8.54 -0.84
C THR A 36 23.75 8.22 -0.19
N THR A 37 23.71 7.51 0.92
CA THR A 37 24.89 7.15 1.73
C THR A 37 25.57 5.85 1.33
N GLY A 38 25.05 5.15 0.30
CA GLY A 38 25.52 3.82 -0.12
C GLY A 38 25.00 2.64 0.73
N HIS A 39 24.31 2.92 1.83
CA HIS A 39 23.68 1.92 2.71
C HIS A 39 22.25 1.57 2.24
N PRO A 40 21.54 0.62 2.87
CA PRO A 40 20.13 0.38 2.52
C PRO A 40 19.25 1.63 2.74
N ILE A 41 18.41 1.95 1.75
CA ILE A 41 17.41 3.02 1.83
C ILE A 41 16.08 2.40 2.25
N SER A 42 15.60 2.77 3.44
CA SER A 42 14.30 2.36 3.96
C SER A 42 13.28 3.47 3.80
N LEU A 43 12.08 3.10 3.36
CA LEU A 43 10.97 4.00 3.11
C LEU A 43 9.73 3.46 3.84
N ILE A 44 8.96 4.34 4.47
CA ILE A 44 7.68 3.99 5.08
C ILE A 44 6.56 4.87 4.49
N ILE A 45 5.40 4.25 4.27
CA ILE A 45 4.17 4.92 3.85
C ILE A 45 3.07 4.45 4.79
N MET A 46 2.47 5.39 5.52
CA MET A 46 1.41 5.09 6.48
C MET A 46 0.05 5.02 5.78
N ASN A 47 -0.74 4.02 6.13
CA ASN A 47 -2.13 3.86 5.70
C ASN A 47 -3.05 4.61 6.68
N GLN A 48 -3.73 5.67 6.23
CA GLN A 48 -4.43 6.62 7.11
C GLN A 48 -5.96 6.47 7.10
N ASP A 49 -6.56 5.96 6.03
CA ASP A 49 -8.01 5.75 5.84
C ASP A 49 -8.30 4.24 5.68
N GLN A 50 -7.59 3.40 6.44
CA GLN A 50 -7.87 1.97 6.51
C GLN A 50 -9.21 1.73 7.23
N ARG A 51 -10.17 1.16 6.50
CA ARG A 51 -11.47 0.74 7.05
C ARG A 51 -11.49 -0.77 7.18
N SER A 52 -11.43 -1.27 8.41
CA SER A 52 -11.41 -2.71 8.71
C SER A 52 -12.71 -3.42 8.32
N LYS A 53 -13.84 -2.72 8.35
CA LYS A 53 -15.18 -3.26 8.01
C LYS A 53 -15.32 -3.69 6.55
N ASP A 54 -14.55 -3.11 5.63
CA ASP A 54 -14.62 -3.45 4.20
C ASP A 54 -14.15 -4.91 3.92
N TYR A 55 -13.46 -5.53 4.87
CA TYR A 55 -12.81 -6.83 4.68
C TYR A 55 -13.48 -7.99 5.43
N SER A 56 -14.49 -7.71 6.27
CA SER A 56 -15.10 -8.75 7.12
C SER A 56 -15.97 -9.74 6.33
N GLU A 57 -16.64 -9.30 5.26
CA GLU A 57 -17.58 -10.14 4.51
C GLU A 57 -16.90 -11.10 3.51
N ILE A 58 -15.64 -10.83 3.17
CA ILE A 58 -14.87 -11.59 2.17
C ILE A 58 -13.78 -12.46 2.80
N ARG A 59 -13.75 -12.55 4.14
CA ARG A 59 -12.69 -13.27 4.86
C ARG A 59 -12.69 -14.77 4.56
N ASP A 60 -13.87 -15.36 4.41
CA ASP A 60 -14.05 -16.80 4.26
C ASP A 60 -14.38 -17.22 2.82
N VAL A 61 -14.19 -16.32 1.84
CA VAL A 61 -14.56 -16.55 0.43
C VAL A 61 -13.36 -16.33 -0.48
N PHE A 62 -13.05 -17.33 -1.33
CA PHE A 62 -12.07 -17.17 -2.40
C PHE A 62 -12.69 -16.40 -3.57
N ARG A 63 -12.26 -15.15 -3.78
CA ARG A 63 -12.82 -14.33 -4.86
C ARG A 63 -12.21 -14.74 -6.21
N PRO A 64 -13.03 -14.97 -7.25
CA PRO A 64 -12.50 -15.27 -8.58
C PRO A 64 -11.52 -14.20 -9.07
N GLY A 65 -10.35 -14.61 -9.55
CA GLY A 65 -9.30 -13.71 -10.03
C GLY A 65 -8.44 -13.05 -8.95
N HIS A 66 -8.72 -13.30 -7.66
CA HIS A 66 -7.87 -12.85 -6.55
C HIS A 66 -6.90 -13.93 -6.09
N ALA A 67 -5.85 -13.51 -5.40
CA ALA A 67 -4.81 -14.38 -4.85
C ALA A 67 -5.24 -15.16 -3.60
N ASP A 68 -6.51 -15.08 -3.21
CA ASP A 68 -7.02 -15.64 -1.96
C ASP A 68 -6.74 -17.17 -1.88
N TYR A 69 -7.10 -17.93 -2.93
CA TYR A 69 -6.88 -19.38 -2.98
C TYR A 69 -5.41 -19.77 -3.12
N THR A 70 -4.64 -19.06 -3.95
CA THR A 70 -3.23 -19.41 -4.20
C THR A 70 -2.37 -19.14 -2.97
N TYR A 71 -2.66 -18.07 -2.22
CA TYR A 71 -2.00 -17.80 -0.94
C TYR A 71 -2.34 -18.89 0.08
N TRP A 72 -3.63 -19.21 0.24
CA TRP A 72 -4.08 -20.28 1.14
C TRP A 72 -3.47 -21.64 0.79
N SER A 73 -3.47 -22.03 -0.50
CA SER A 73 -2.91 -23.30 -0.95
C SER A 73 -1.40 -23.40 -0.70
N LYS A 74 -0.68 -22.27 -0.80
CA LYS A 74 0.77 -22.23 -0.61
C LYS A 74 1.19 -22.20 0.86
N TYR A 75 0.49 -21.42 1.69
CA TYR A 75 0.92 -21.11 3.05
C TYR A 75 -0.03 -21.61 4.14
N GLY A 76 -1.29 -21.89 3.84
CA GLY A 76 -2.28 -22.43 4.79
C GLY A 76 -2.69 -21.48 5.91
N ILE A 77 -2.37 -20.19 5.80
CA ILE A 77 -2.65 -19.12 6.77
C ILE A 77 -3.59 -18.11 6.13
#